data_AF-E2ZBE6-F1
#
_entry.id   AF-E2ZBE6-F1
#
_cell.length_a   1.000
_cell.length_b   1.000
_cell.length_c   1.000
_cell.angle_alpha   90.00
_cell.angle_beta   90.00
_cell.angle_gamma   90.00
#
_symmetry.space_group_name_H-M   'P 1'
#
loop_
_entity.id
_entity.type
_entity.pdbx_description
1 polymer ?
#
loop_
_entity_poly.entity_id
_entity_poly.type
_entity_poly.pdbx_seq_one_letter_code
_entity_poly.pdbx_strand_id
1 'polypeptide(L)'
;MFTSGSMDFIQSLICGSYPNQLRDNDERTRYFKNFERIFARYDEQDVADAVEITIEREKFLPSLATIKEILDKKLSARAEVERSSLKIAEYSKPRHKIDVQALIARLAALKEKKYEQPIPRKLRTFARSLWPDIPDSVIRKNLAILTHYASTDMQLDECGNKVQLYLSKNGEIVERVVLN
;
A
#
# COMPACT_ATOMS: atom_id res chain seq x y z
N MET A 1 -5.88 -4.09 35.72
CA MET A 1 -5.74 -3.42 37.03
C MET A 1 -4.39 -3.84 37.53
N PHE A 2 -3.51 -2.87 37.80
CA PHE A 2 -2.15 -3.17 38.22
C PHE A 2 -2.14 -4.05 39.47
N THR A 3 -1.41 -5.16 39.41
CA THR A 3 -1.06 -5.92 40.60
C THR A 3 -0.09 -5.12 41.47
N SER A 4 -0.16 -5.35 42.79
CA SER A 4 0.75 -4.70 43.74
C SER A 4 2.21 -4.97 43.39
N GLY A 5 2.54 -6.19 42.96
CA GLY A 5 3.90 -6.57 42.57
C GLY A 5 4.43 -5.82 41.34
N SER A 6 3.60 -5.60 40.32
CA SER A 6 3.99 -4.85 39.12
C SER A 6 4.21 -3.37 39.41
N MET A 7 3.42 -2.78 40.32
CA MET A 7 3.65 -1.40 40.76
C MET A 7 4.91 -1.27 41.60
N ASP A 8 5.19 -2.23 42.50
CA ASP A 8 6.42 -2.24 43.29
C ASP A 8 7.66 -2.36 42.40
N PHE A 9 7.57 -3.17 41.33
CA PHE A 9 8.63 -3.28 40.33
C PHE A 9 8.86 -1.95 39.59
N ILE A 10 7.80 -1.34 39.04
CA ILE A 10 7.90 -0.07 38.30
C ILE A 10 8.42 1.06 39.20
N GLN A 11 7.95 1.13 40.45
CA GLN A 11 8.45 2.08 41.43
C GLN A 11 9.93 1.88 41.70
N SER A 12 10.36 0.64 41.94
CA SER A 12 11.76 0.30 42.18
C SER A 12 12.63 0.68 40.99
N LEU A 13 12.16 0.41 39.76
CA LEU A 13 12.86 0.71 38.53
C LEU A 13 13.02 2.23 38.33
N ILE A 14 11.93 3.00 38.42
CA ILE A 14 11.96 4.46 38.24
C ILE A 14 12.78 5.15 39.35
N CYS A 15 12.60 4.76 40.61
CA CYS A 15 13.37 5.33 41.71
C CYS A 15 14.84 4.93 41.67
N GLY A 16 15.17 3.73 41.19
CA GLY A 16 16.54 3.27 40.99
C GLY A 16 17.25 4.03 39.87
N SER A 17 16.56 4.33 38.78
CA SER A 17 17.11 5.08 37.64
C SER A 17 17.21 6.59 37.89
N TYR A 18 16.35 7.16 38.74
CA TYR A 18 16.33 8.59 39.05
C TYR A 18 16.41 8.88 40.57
N PRO A 19 17.50 8.49 41.25
CA PRO A 19 17.58 8.48 42.72
C PRO A 19 17.52 9.88 43.36
N ASN A 20 17.77 10.94 42.58
CA ASN A 20 17.81 12.31 43.08
C ASN A 20 16.53 13.12 42.80
N GLN A 21 15.61 12.59 41.98
CA GLN A 21 14.48 13.38 41.45
C GLN A 21 13.13 13.06 42.11
N LEU A 22 13.06 12.00 42.92
CA LEU A 22 11.87 11.62 43.71
C LEU A 22 12.25 11.42 45.19
N ARG A 23 13.05 12.34 45.75
CA ARG A 23 13.50 12.26 47.16
C ARG A 23 12.41 12.68 48.14
N ASP A 24 11.57 13.64 47.74
CA ASP A 24 10.41 14.07 48.52
C ASP A 24 9.33 12.99 48.47
N ASN A 25 8.82 12.60 49.65
CA ASN A 25 7.88 11.49 49.78
C ASN A 25 6.47 11.86 49.28
N ASP A 26 6.08 13.13 49.39
CA ASP A 26 4.80 13.63 48.92
C ASP A 26 4.81 13.76 47.39
N GLU A 27 5.89 14.25 46.80
CA GLU A 27 6.07 14.30 45.35
C GLU A 27 6.10 12.89 44.74
N ARG A 28 6.85 11.97 45.36
CA ARG A 28 6.88 10.55 44.97
C ARG A 28 5.50 9.92 45.00
N THR A 29 4.78 10.09 46.10
CA THR A 29 3.43 9.55 46.26
C THR A 29 2.48 10.12 45.21
N ARG A 30 2.56 11.43 44.94
CA ARG A 30 1.73 12.09 43.93
C ARG A 30 2.05 11.62 42.52
N TYR A 31 3.33 11.42 42.20
CA TYR A 31 3.76 10.90 40.91
C TYR A 31 3.19 9.50 40.66
N PHE A 32 3.35 8.57 41.60
CA PHE A 32 2.89 7.19 41.43
C PHE A 32 1.37 7.02 41.51
N LYS A 33 0.66 7.84 42.30
CA LYS A 33 -0.81 7.89 42.22
C LYS A 33 -1.32 8.32 40.85
N ASN A 34 -0.65 9.31 40.23
CA ASN A 34 -1.00 9.74 38.88
C ASN A 34 -0.61 8.70 37.82
N PHE A 35 0.54 8.03 38.00
CA PHE A 35 0.97 6.93 37.15
C PHE A 35 -0.09 5.83 37.13
N GLU A 36 -0.47 5.31 38.30
CA GLU A 36 -1.47 4.24 38.42
C GLU A 36 -2.78 4.65 37.76
N ARG A 37 -3.26 5.88 38.02
CA ARG A 37 -4.50 6.38 37.42
C ARG A 37 -4.45 6.43 35.88
N ILE A 38 -3.33 6.85 35.30
CA ILE A 38 -3.18 6.98 33.84
C ILE A 38 -3.04 5.60 33.19
N PHE A 39 -2.27 4.70 33.82
CA PHE A 39 -1.90 3.42 33.23
C PHE A 39 -2.82 2.26 33.65
N ALA A 40 -3.77 2.45 34.57
CA ALA A 40 -4.66 1.40 35.11
C ALA A 40 -5.40 0.54 34.06
N ARG A 41 -5.62 1.09 32.87
CA ARG A 41 -6.34 0.44 31.76
C ARG A 41 -5.43 -0.33 30.79
N TYR A 42 -4.12 -0.16 30.91
CA TYR A 42 -3.15 -0.80 30.04
C TYR A 42 -2.63 -2.09 30.65
N ASP A 43 -2.08 -2.96 29.80
CA ASP A 43 -1.43 -4.19 30.26
C ASP A 43 -0.14 -3.86 31.03
N GLU A 44 0.10 -4.61 32.11
CA GLU A 44 1.22 -4.35 33.03
C GLU A 44 2.57 -4.54 32.37
N GLN A 45 2.70 -5.54 31.49
CA GLN A 45 3.94 -5.82 30.78
C GLN A 45 4.21 -4.73 29.74
N ASP A 46 3.17 -4.27 29.04
CA ASP A 46 3.33 -3.20 28.06
C ASP A 46 3.75 -1.88 28.70
N VAL A 47 3.22 -1.58 29.88
CA VAL A 47 3.63 -0.41 30.65
C VAL A 47 5.04 -0.56 31.21
N ALA A 48 5.41 -1.72 31.75
CA ALA A 48 6.77 -1.99 32.23
C ALA A 48 7.81 -1.81 31.12
N ASP A 49 7.56 -2.39 29.94
CA ASP A 49 8.42 -2.23 28.77
C ASP A 49 8.50 -0.76 28.34
N ALA A 50 7.39 -0.02 28.35
CA ALA A 50 7.40 1.39 28.00
C ALA A 50 8.23 2.22 28.99
N VAL A 51 8.17 1.89 30.28
CA VAL A 51 8.99 2.52 31.32
C VAL A 51 10.48 2.22 31.10
N GLU A 52 10.85 0.97 30.84
CA GLU A 52 12.23 0.58 30.53
C GLU A 52 12.78 1.34 29.32
N ILE A 53 12.05 1.34 28.21
CA ILE A 53 12.43 2.08 26.99
C ILE A 53 12.58 3.58 27.29
N THR A 54 11.72 4.14 28.15
CA THR A 54 11.81 5.55 28.52
C THR A 54 13.08 5.82 29.34
N ILE A 55 13.39 4.95 30.30
CA ILE A 55 14.57 5.06 31.15
C ILE A 55 15.87 4.97 30.34
N GLU A 56 15.93 4.09 29.35
CA GLU A 56 17.09 3.96 28.47
C GLU A 56 17.34 5.23 27.63
N ARG A 57 16.29 6.01 27.34
CA ARG A 57 16.36 7.18 26.46
C ARG A 57 16.50 8.48 27.22
N GLU A 58 15.84 8.58 28.37
CA GLU A 58 15.68 9.84 29.09
C GLU A 58 16.67 9.94 30.25
N LYS A 59 17.52 10.97 30.20
CA LYS A 59 18.52 11.27 31.24
C LYS A 59 17.90 11.80 32.54
N PHE A 60 16.68 12.33 32.46
CA PHE A 60 15.94 12.88 33.60
C PHE A 60 14.60 12.15 33.76
N LEU A 61 13.99 12.27 34.93
CA LEU A 61 12.71 11.65 35.24
C LEU A 61 11.69 12.06 34.17
N PRO A 62 11.20 11.10 33.38
CA PRO A 62 10.31 11.41 32.29
C PRO A 62 8.95 11.85 32.81
N SER A 63 8.27 12.69 32.03
CA SER A 63 6.86 12.97 32.29
C SER A 63 6.01 11.72 32.05
N LEU A 64 4.89 11.59 32.75
CA LEU A 64 3.92 10.50 32.50
C LEU A 64 3.39 10.52 31.05
N ALA A 65 3.37 11.70 30.42
CA ALA A 65 3.00 11.84 29.01
C ALA A 65 4.03 11.20 28.07
N THR A 66 5.33 11.32 28.39
CA THR A 66 6.42 10.71 27.62
C THR A 66 6.32 9.18 27.64
N ILE A 67 6.10 8.61 28.83
CA ILE A 67 5.90 7.16 29.00
C ILE A 67 4.66 6.70 28.21
N LYS A 68 3.57 7.45 28.30
CA LYS A 68 2.34 7.16 27.55
C LYS A 68 2.53 7.22 26.04
N GLU A 69 3.28 8.19 25.54
CA GLU A 69 3.57 8.31 24.10
C GLU A 69 4.34 7.09 23.57
N ILE A 70 5.33 6.61 24.33
CA ILE A 70 6.09 5.40 23.98
C ILE A 70 5.19 4.17 23.98
N LEU A 71 4.32 4.04 24.98
CA LEU A 71 3.33 2.98 25.07
C LEU A 71 2.36 3.00 23.89
N ASP A 72 1.75 4.15 23.60
CA ASP A 72 0.78 4.32 22.51
C ASP A 72 1.43 3.99 21.15
N LYS A 73 2.69 4.43 20.91
CA LYS A 73 3.46 4.09 19.69
C LYS A 73 3.69 2.59 19.54
N LYS A 74 3.98 1.89 20.65
CA LYS A 74 4.23 0.45 20.64
C LYS A 74 2.94 -0.32 20.34
N LEU A 75 1.83 0.08 20.96
CA LEU A 75 0.52 -0.52 20.71
C LEU A 75 0.06 -0.28 19.26
N SER A 76 0.27 0.92 18.72
CA SER A 76 -0.07 1.20 17.32
C SER A 76 0.77 0.39 16.35
N ALA A 77 2.07 0.23 16.62
CA ALA A 77 2.96 -0.59 15.78
C ALA A 77 2.54 -2.07 15.77
N ARG A 78 2.17 -2.65 16.91
CA ARG A 78 1.64 -4.01 16.98
C ARG A 78 0.33 -4.16 16.20
N ALA A 79 -0.61 -3.22 16.37
CA ALA A 79 -1.87 -3.22 15.64
C ALA A 79 -1.68 -3.09 14.12
N GLU A 80 -0.67 -2.34 13.68
CA GLU A 80 -0.32 -2.22 12.26
C GLU A 80 0.28 -3.51 11.68
N VAL A 81 1.13 -4.20 12.45
CA VAL A 81 1.67 -5.52 12.09
C VAL A 81 0.56 -6.56 11.96
N GLU A 82 -0.40 -6.60 12.90
CA GLU A 82 -1.56 -7.49 12.83
C GLU A 82 -2.47 -7.18 11.62
N ARG A 83 -2.73 -5.89 11.34
CA ARG A 83 -3.50 -5.51 10.14
C ARG A 83 -2.78 -5.91 8.86
N SER A 84 -1.46 -5.81 8.83
CA SER A 84 -0.65 -6.17 7.67
C SER A 84 -0.60 -7.68 7.47
N SER A 85 -0.48 -8.47 8.54
CA SER A 85 -0.51 -9.93 8.46
C SER A 85 -1.88 -10.45 8.02
N LEU A 86 -2.97 -9.83 8.48
CA LEU A 86 -4.33 -10.13 8.00
C LEU A 86 -4.50 -9.82 6.50
N LYS A 87 -4.00 -8.68 6.02
CA LYS A 87 -4.01 -8.36 4.58
C LYS A 87 -3.23 -9.39 3.78
N ILE A 88 -2.04 -9.78 4.21
CA ILE A 88 -1.23 -10.81 3.53
C ILE A 88 -1.98 -12.15 3.47
N ALA A 89 -2.69 -12.53 4.53
CA ALA A 89 -3.52 -13.72 4.56
C ALA A 89 -4.76 -13.64 3.64
N GLU A 90 -5.27 -12.45 3.36
CA GLU A 90 -6.33 -12.25 2.37
C GLU A 90 -5.80 -12.34 0.93
N TYR A 91 -4.59 -11.84 0.65
CA TYR A 91 -3.95 -11.93 -0.67
C TYR A 91 -3.43 -13.34 -1.00
N SER A 92 -3.22 -14.21 -0.01
CA SER A 92 -2.79 -15.60 -0.21
C SER A 92 -3.94 -16.55 -0.60
N LYS A 93 -5.19 -16.09 -0.59
CA LYS A 93 -6.32 -16.85 -1.14
C LYS A 93 -6.18 -16.94 -2.67
N PRO A 94 -6.21 -18.14 -3.28
CA PRO A 94 -6.01 -18.27 -4.72
C PRO A 94 -7.11 -17.53 -5.51
N ARG A 95 -6.71 -16.48 -6.24
CA ARG A 95 -7.59 -15.74 -7.15
C ARG A 95 -7.83 -16.55 -8.42
N HIS A 96 -8.87 -17.38 -8.41
CA HIS A 96 -9.30 -18.24 -9.53
C HIS A 96 -8.25 -19.26 -10.02
N LYS A 97 -8.69 -20.47 -10.40
CA LYS A 97 -7.81 -21.40 -11.12
C LYS A 97 -7.56 -20.81 -12.51
N ILE A 98 -6.33 -20.38 -12.77
CA ILE A 98 -5.89 -20.07 -14.14
C ILE A 98 -5.92 -21.38 -14.91
N ASP A 99 -6.72 -21.43 -15.98
CA ASP A 99 -6.74 -22.57 -16.90
C ASP A 99 -5.48 -22.56 -17.76
N VAL A 100 -4.44 -23.20 -17.24
CA VAL A 100 -3.14 -23.32 -17.91
C VAL A 100 -3.25 -24.08 -19.22
N GLN A 101 -4.19 -25.04 -19.35
CA GLN A 101 -4.37 -25.78 -20.60
C GLN A 101 -4.96 -24.90 -21.70
N ALA A 102 -5.93 -24.04 -21.36
CA ALA A 102 -6.45 -23.05 -22.30
C ALA A 102 -5.37 -22.07 -22.80
N LEU A 103 -4.42 -21.70 -21.93
CA LEU A 103 -3.28 -20.85 -22.31
C LEU A 103 -2.31 -21.59 -23.25
N ILE A 104 -1.96 -22.84 -22.93
CA ILE A 104 -1.09 -23.67 -23.78
C ILE A 104 -1.71 -23.89 -25.16
N ALA A 105 -3.02 -24.18 -25.23
CA ALA A 105 -3.74 -24.35 -26.49
C ALA A 105 -3.75 -23.08 -27.34
N ARG A 106 -3.95 -21.91 -26.71
CA ARG A 106 -3.87 -20.61 -27.40
C ARG A 106 -2.45 -20.31 -27.92
N LEU A 107 -1.43 -20.62 -27.14
CA LEU A 107 -0.03 -20.45 -27.56
C LEU A 107 0.33 -21.35 -28.75
N ALA A 108 -0.14 -22.61 -28.75
CA ALA A 108 0.05 -23.52 -29.87
C ALA A 108 -0.64 -23.00 -31.14
N ALA A 109 -1.88 -22.54 -31.04
CA ALA A 109 -2.63 -21.99 -32.18
C ALA A 109 -2.01 -20.69 -32.75
N LEU A 110 -1.39 -19.86 -31.90
CA LEU A 110 -0.61 -18.69 -32.31
C LEU A 110 0.65 -19.09 -33.11
N LYS A 111 1.40 -20.09 -32.63
CA LYS A 111 2.59 -20.60 -33.33
C LYS A 111 2.25 -21.18 -34.71
N GLU A 112 1.09 -21.81 -34.84
CA GLU A 112 0.60 -22.37 -36.11
C GLU A 112 -0.03 -21.33 -37.06
N LYS A 113 -0.04 -20.03 -36.70
CA LYS A 113 -0.76 -18.96 -37.44
C LYS A 113 -2.26 -19.22 -37.63
N LYS A 114 -2.85 -20.19 -36.91
CA LYS A 114 -4.28 -20.53 -36.97
C LYS A 114 -5.12 -19.70 -35.98
N TYR A 115 -4.47 -18.98 -35.07
CA TYR A 115 -5.14 -18.10 -34.13
C TYR A 115 -5.12 -16.67 -34.64
N GLU A 116 -6.26 -16.20 -35.10
CA GLU A 116 -6.48 -14.78 -35.33
C GLU A 116 -6.92 -14.14 -34.01
N GLN A 117 -6.16 -13.18 -33.50
CA GLN A 117 -6.55 -12.48 -32.28
C GLN A 117 -7.95 -11.85 -32.49
N PRO A 118 -8.90 -12.12 -31.59
CA PRO A 118 -10.21 -11.49 -31.66
C PRO A 118 -10.05 -9.99 -31.45
N ILE A 119 -10.51 -9.20 -32.42
CA ILE A 119 -10.48 -7.74 -32.34
C ILE A 119 -11.54 -7.31 -31.32
N PRO A 120 -11.17 -6.62 -30.23
CA PRO A 120 -12.15 -6.13 -29.27
C PRO A 120 -13.18 -5.21 -29.94
N ARG A 121 -14.46 -5.33 -29.60
CA ARG A 121 -15.55 -4.53 -30.21
C ARG A 121 -15.26 -3.03 -30.13
N LYS A 122 -14.74 -2.55 -29.00
CA LYS A 122 -14.34 -1.14 -28.80
C LYS A 122 -13.30 -0.69 -29.83
N LEU A 123 -12.29 -1.53 -30.07
CA LEU A 123 -11.22 -1.25 -31.02
C LEU A 123 -11.74 -1.23 -32.47
N ARG A 124 -12.67 -2.14 -32.81
CA ARG A 124 -13.35 -2.14 -34.12
C ARG A 124 -14.17 -0.86 -34.32
N THR A 125 -14.89 -0.41 -33.29
CA THR A 125 -15.65 0.85 -33.35
C THR A 125 -14.72 2.05 -33.56
N PHE A 126 -13.61 2.13 -32.83
CA PHE A 126 -12.62 3.19 -32.98
C PHE A 126 -11.97 3.20 -34.38
N ALA A 127 -11.55 2.04 -34.88
CA ALA A 127 -10.98 1.95 -36.23
C ALA A 127 -12.01 2.40 -37.29
N ARG A 128 -13.28 2.06 -37.12
CA ARG A 128 -14.37 2.46 -38.02
C ARG A 128 -14.79 3.93 -37.89
N SER A 129 -14.56 4.58 -36.75
CA SER A 129 -14.78 6.03 -36.65
C SER A 129 -13.73 6.82 -37.43
N LEU A 130 -12.51 6.29 -37.56
CA LEU A 130 -11.46 6.88 -38.40
C LEU A 130 -11.64 6.51 -39.88
N TRP A 131 -11.97 5.25 -40.16
CA TRP A 131 -12.16 4.72 -41.52
C TRP A 131 -13.39 3.79 -41.57
N PRO A 132 -14.56 4.28 -42.03
CA PRO A 132 -15.83 3.54 -41.97
C PRO A 132 -15.79 2.12 -42.55
N ASP A 133 -15.05 1.92 -43.63
CA ASP A 133 -15.00 0.65 -44.39
C ASP A 133 -13.70 -0.16 -44.17
N ILE A 134 -12.95 0.10 -43.08
CA ILE A 134 -11.69 -0.61 -42.83
C ILE A 134 -11.93 -2.12 -42.58
N PRO A 135 -11.29 -3.02 -43.34
CA PRO A 135 -11.48 -4.46 -43.18
C PRO A 135 -10.76 -4.96 -41.92
N ASP A 136 -11.32 -5.99 -41.27
CA ASP A 136 -10.79 -6.58 -40.04
C ASP A 136 -9.33 -7.09 -40.21
N SER A 137 -8.93 -7.50 -41.41
CA SER A 137 -7.55 -7.88 -41.73
C SER A 137 -6.56 -6.72 -41.56
N VAL A 138 -6.94 -5.51 -41.98
CA VAL A 138 -6.14 -4.29 -41.84
C VAL A 138 -6.12 -3.82 -40.39
N ILE A 139 -7.25 -3.94 -39.67
CA ILE A 139 -7.29 -3.65 -38.23
C ILE A 139 -6.30 -4.56 -37.47
N ARG A 140 -6.27 -5.86 -37.79
CA ARG A 140 -5.33 -6.80 -37.17
C ARG A 140 -3.88 -6.50 -37.50
N LYS A 141 -3.58 -6.13 -38.74
CA LYS A 141 -2.21 -5.74 -39.15
C LYS A 141 -1.70 -4.56 -38.32
N ASN A 142 -2.58 -3.65 -37.92
CA ASN A 142 -2.24 -2.42 -37.18
C ASN A 142 -2.75 -2.41 -35.73
N LEU A 143 -2.96 -3.59 -35.13
CA LEU A 143 -3.62 -3.74 -33.85
C LEU A 143 -2.94 -2.93 -32.73
N ALA A 144 -1.60 -2.93 -32.69
CA ALA A 144 -0.83 -2.26 -31.66
C ALA A 144 -1.05 -0.73 -31.68
N ILE A 145 -0.92 -0.11 -32.85
CA ILE A 145 -1.09 1.33 -33.04
C ILE A 145 -2.52 1.76 -32.71
N LEU A 146 -3.51 1.01 -33.23
CA LEU A 146 -4.92 1.29 -32.94
C LEU A 146 -5.24 1.15 -31.46
N THR A 147 -4.66 0.16 -30.77
CA THR A 147 -4.91 -0.06 -29.34
C THR A 147 -4.32 1.06 -28.50
N HIS A 148 -3.12 1.51 -28.83
CA HIS A 148 -2.48 2.65 -28.17
C HIS A 148 -3.35 3.90 -28.27
N TYR A 149 -3.73 4.31 -29.49
CA TYR A 149 -4.46 5.56 -29.68
C TYR A 149 -5.95 5.51 -29.33
N ALA A 150 -6.56 4.32 -29.30
CA ALA A 150 -7.89 4.13 -28.71
C ALA A 150 -7.88 4.37 -27.19
N SER A 151 -6.73 4.27 -26.52
CA SER A 151 -6.60 4.48 -25.07
C SER A 151 -6.18 5.90 -24.70
N THR A 152 -5.44 6.59 -25.57
CA THR A 152 -4.94 7.96 -25.36
C THR A 152 -5.79 9.04 -26.04
N ASP A 153 -6.89 8.65 -26.71
CA ASP A 153 -7.76 9.56 -27.47
C ASP A 153 -6.99 10.46 -28.44
N MET A 154 -5.97 9.89 -29.10
CA MET A 154 -5.09 10.56 -30.06
C MET A 154 -4.26 11.73 -29.49
N GLN A 155 -4.17 11.87 -28.17
CA GLN A 155 -3.33 12.86 -27.50
C GLN A 155 -1.89 12.35 -27.36
N LEU A 156 -0.93 13.20 -27.71
CA LEU A 156 0.50 12.88 -27.63
C LEU A 156 1.14 13.41 -26.33
N ASP A 157 0.67 14.56 -25.84
CA ASP A 157 1.14 15.17 -24.60
C ASP A 157 0.06 16.04 -23.92
N GLU A 158 0.36 16.46 -22.67
CA GLU A 158 -0.48 17.38 -21.89
C GLU A 158 -0.50 18.82 -22.46
N CYS A 159 0.42 19.12 -23.39
CA CYS A 159 0.51 20.41 -24.09
C CYS A 159 -0.51 20.55 -25.23
N GLY A 160 -1.30 19.50 -25.50
CA GLY A 160 -2.37 19.51 -26.48
C GLY A 160 -1.93 19.12 -27.90
N ASN A 161 -0.71 18.58 -28.08
CA ASN A 161 -0.29 18.03 -29.36
C ASN A 161 -1.07 16.75 -29.65
N LYS A 162 -1.52 16.61 -30.90
CA LYS A 162 -2.36 15.48 -31.32
C LYS A 162 -1.68 14.67 -32.40
N VAL A 163 -1.94 13.38 -32.42
CA VAL A 163 -1.59 12.51 -33.53
C VAL A 163 -2.78 12.39 -34.45
N GLN A 164 -2.54 12.46 -35.75
CA GLN A 164 -3.49 12.03 -36.76
C GLN A 164 -2.96 10.77 -37.43
N LEU A 165 -3.81 9.74 -37.48
CA LEU A 165 -3.49 8.47 -38.11
C LEU A 165 -3.93 8.50 -39.58
N TYR A 166 -3.07 8.01 -40.45
CA TYR A 166 -3.30 7.91 -41.89
C TYR A 166 -3.18 6.47 -42.35
N LEU A 167 -4.17 5.97 -43.08
CA LEU A 167 -4.13 4.64 -43.67
C LEU A 167 -3.45 4.70 -45.03
N SER A 168 -2.32 4.02 -45.18
CA SER A 168 -1.61 3.90 -46.44
C SER A 168 -2.33 2.96 -47.42
N LYS A 169 -2.00 3.06 -48.71
CA LYS A 169 -2.51 2.15 -49.75
C LYS A 169 -2.15 0.68 -49.50
N ASN A 170 -1.12 0.42 -48.70
CA ASN A 170 -0.65 -0.93 -48.33
C ASN A 170 -1.33 -1.46 -47.05
N GLY A 171 -2.33 -0.74 -46.54
CA GLY A 171 -3.04 -1.08 -45.30
C GLY A 171 -2.19 -0.89 -44.06
N GLU A 172 -1.25 0.06 -44.06
CA GLU A 172 -0.42 0.41 -42.90
C GLU A 172 -0.88 1.73 -42.32
N ILE A 173 -0.98 1.80 -41.00
CA ILE A 173 -1.34 3.03 -40.31
C ILE A 173 -0.05 3.79 -39.99
N VAL A 174 0.04 5.02 -40.49
CA VAL A 174 1.17 5.92 -40.28
C VAL A 174 0.72 7.08 -39.40
N GLU A 175 1.57 7.42 -38.44
CA GLU A 175 1.35 8.53 -37.51
C GLU A 175 1.86 9.83 -38.12
N ARG A 176 1.08 10.90 -37.99
CA ARG A 176 1.56 12.27 -38.22
C ARG A 176 1.22 13.13 -37.01
N VAL A 177 2.25 13.76 -36.45
CA VAL A 177 2.10 14.70 -35.35
C VAL A 177 1.54 16.01 -35.91
N VAL A 178 0.44 16.46 -35.32
CA VAL A 178 -0.13 17.79 -35.53
C VAL A 178 0.26 18.60 -34.31
N LEU A 179 1.20 19.52 -34.51
CA LEU A 179 1.61 20.48 -33.49
C LEU A 179 0.51 21.53 -33.36
N ASN A 180 0.11 21.82 -32.13
CA ASN A 180 -0.82 22.91 -31.81
C ASN A 180 -0.09 24.26 -31.79
#